data_AF-X1KXV5-F1
#
_entry.id   AF-X1KXV5-F1
#
_cell.length_a   1.000
_cell.length_b   1.000
_cell.length_c   1.000
_cell.angle_alpha   90.00
_cell.angle_beta   90.00
_cell.angle_gamma   90.00
#
_symmetry.space_group_name_H-M   'P 1'
#
loop_
_entity.id
_entity.type
_entity.pdbx_description
1 polymer ?
#
loop_
_entity_poly.entity_id
_entity_poly.type
_entity_poly.pdbx_seq_one_letter_code
_entity_poly.pdbx_strand_id
1 'polypeptide(L)'
;MAKEKVDVLLKYYLSISGTNHLHYGYWIKGEEFTMKNFRLAQERYSDHLISFIPYGTTKILDVGCGVGGNTLTLMRKEYQVVALSPDSYQRRVFEENTQGKIPFCLSTFE
;
A
#
# COMPACT_ATOMS: atom_id res chain seq x y z
N MET A 1 4.27 27.89 5.34
CA MET A 1 4.02 26.48 4.99
C MET A 1 4.47 25.62 6.15
N ALA A 2 3.59 24.84 6.77
CA ALA A 2 4.00 23.92 7.83
C ALA A 2 4.94 22.87 7.24
N LYS A 3 6.06 22.60 7.91
CA LYS A 3 7.04 21.61 7.47
C LYS A 3 6.39 20.23 7.60
N GLU A 4 6.31 19.49 6.49
CA GLU A 4 5.81 18.12 6.48
C GLU A 4 6.58 17.28 7.51
N LYS A 5 5.86 16.67 8.46
CA LYS A 5 6.45 15.78 9.46
C LYS A 5 6.62 14.41 8.81
N VAL A 6 7.80 14.17 8.26
CA VAL A 6 8.15 12.88 7.65
C VAL A 6 8.55 11.90 8.75
N ASP A 7 7.94 10.71 8.75
CA ASP A 7 8.46 9.58 9.52
C ASP A 7 9.73 9.05 8.85
N VAL A 8 10.88 9.37 9.44
CA VAL A 8 12.20 9.02 8.89
C VAL A 8 12.42 7.51 8.89
N LEU A 9 11.86 6.78 9.86
CA LEU A 9 12.03 5.33 9.96
C LEU A 9 11.27 4.64 8.82
N LEU A 10 10.02 5.04 8.57
CA LEU A 10 9.22 4.49 7.46
C LEU A 10 9.85 4.82 6.11
N LYS A 11 10.33 6.06 5.92
CA LYS A 11 11.06 6.44 4.70
C LYS A 11 12.32 5.58 4.49
N TYR A 12 13.10 5.38 5.54
CA TYR A 12 14.30 4.54 5.48
C TYR A 12 13.95 3.09 5.15
N TYR A 13 12.93 2.54 5.81
CA TYR A 13 12.42 1.21 5.55
C TYR A 13 12.01 1.00 4.09
N LEU A 14 11.24 1.92 3.50
CA LEU A 14 10.83 1.84 2.09
C LEU A 14 12.04 1.88 1.15
N SER A 15 13.02 2.73 1.45
CA SER A 15 14.26 2.86 0.67
C SER A 15 15.07 1.55 0.64
N ILE A 16 15.29 0.92 1.79
CA ILE A 16 16.10 -0.31 1.88
C ILE A 16 15.36 -1.55 1.38
N SER A 17 14.04 -1.59 1.54
CA SER A 17 13.22 -2.73 1.13
C SER A 17 12.88 -2.70 -0.35
N GLY A 18 12.77 -1.50 -0.94
CA GLY A 18 12.32 -1.30 -2.31
C GLY A 18 10.93 -1.88 -2.56
N THR A 19 10.06 -1.82 -1.54
CA THR A 19 8.68 -2.30 -1.55
C THR A 19 7.71 -1.14 -1.47
N ASN A 20 6.45 -1.37 -1.82
CA ASN A 20 5.36 -0.40 -1.67
C ASN A 20 4.44 -0.72 -0.47
N HIS A 21 4.91 -1.57 0.44
CA HIS A 21 4.13 -2.11 1.55
C HIS A 21 4.78 -1.77 2.89
N LEU A 22 4.00 -1.29 3.85
CA LEU A 22 4.46 -1.02 5.22
C LEU A 22 4.02 -2.12 6.21
N HIS A 23 3.48 -3.23 5.72
CA HIS A 23 3.01 -4.37 6.51
C HIS A 23 3.92 -5.60 6.37
N TYR A 24 3.68 -6.62 7.18
CA TYR A 24 4.40 -7.89 7.11
C TYR A 24 4.08 -8.70 5.84
N GLY A 25 4.93 -9.68 5.53
CA GLY A 25 4.72 -10.59 4.42
C GLY A 25 3.98 -11.88 4.82
N TYR A 26 3.25 -12.47 3.87
CA TYR A 26 2.70 -13.81 3.96
C TYR A 26 3.71 -14.83 3.41
N TRP A 27 4.44 -15.49 4.32
CA TRP A 27 5.56 -16.37 4.01
C TRP A 27 5.13 -17.79 3.70
N ILE A 28 5.85 -18.43 2.77
CA ILE A 28 5.72 -19.85 2.51
C ILE A 28 6.67 -20.60 3.46
N LYS A 29 6.20 -21.69 4.08
CA LYS A 29 7.02 -22.48 4.98
C LYS A 29 8.26 -23.00 4.25
N GLY A 30 9.45 -22.72 4.79
CA GLY A 30 10.74 -23.13 4.22
C GLY A 30 11.31 -22.18 3.17
N GLU A 31 10.67 -21.05 2.90
CA GLU A 31 11.20 -20.02 2.01
C GLU A 31 12.42 -19.32 2.64
N GLU A 32 13.47 -19.09 1.85
CA GLU A 32 14.67 -18.41 2.32
C GLU A 32 14.41 -16.93 2.62
N PHE A 33 15.06 -16.40 3.66
CA PHE A 33 14.98 -14.99 4.04
C PHE A 33 15.88 -14.11 3.18
N THR A 34 15.45 -13.86 1.95
CA THR A 34 16.09 -12.91 1.02
C THR A 34 15.24 -11.66 0.85
N MET A 35 15.86 -10.54 0.46
CA MET A 35 15.11 -9.29 0.15
C MET A 35 14.10 -9.45 -1.00
N LYS A 36 14.38 -10.38 -1.92
CA LYS A 36 13.43 -10.74 -2.97
C LYS A 36 12.21 -11.45 -2.37
N ASN A 37 12.42 -12.47 -1.56
CA ASN A 37 11.33 -13.26 -0.97
C ASN A 37 10.53 -12.43 0.04
N PHE A 38 11.18 -11.51 0.76
CA PHE A 38 10.50 -10.53 1.61
C PHE A 38 9.46 -9.71 0.83
N ARG A 39 9.84 -9.14 -0.32
CA ARG A 39 8.93 -8.40 -1.19
C ARG A 39 7.81 -9.27 -1.73
N LEU A 40 8.15 -10.47 -2.21
CA LEU A 40 7.15 -11.43 -2.69
C LEU A 40 6.17 -11.84 -1.58
N ALA A 41 6.63 -11.94 -0.33
CA ALA A 41 5.77 -12.23 0.81
C ALA A 41 4.77 -11.10 1.07
N GLN A 42 5.18 -9.83 0.93
CA GLN A 42 4.25 -8.71 1.05
C GLN A 42 3.22 -8.69 -0.09
N GLU A 43 3.63 -8.96 -1.32
CA GLU A 43 2.68 -9.08 -2.45
C GLU A 43 1.68 -10.22 -2.22
N ARG A 44 2.12 -11.40 -1.76
CA ARG A 44 1.23 -12.51 -1.41
C ARG A 44 0.25 -12.15 -0.31
N TYR A 45 0.68 -11.36 0.68
CA TYR A 45 -0.20 -10.89 1.74
C TYR A 45 -1.32 -10.00 1.17
N SER A 46 -0.97 -9.04 0.31
CA SER A 46 -1.93 -8.18 -0.40
C SER A 46 -2.91 -9.01 -1.25
N ASP A 47 -2.40 -9.92 -2.07
CA ASP A 47 -3.24 -10.79 -2.91
C ASP A 47 -4.18 -11.67 -2.08
N HIS A 48 -3.70 -12.20 -0.94
CA HIS A 48 -4.52 -13.00 -0.05
C HIS A 48 -5.63 -12.16 0.59
N LEU A 49 -5.34 -10.95 1.08
CA LEU A 49 -6.38 -10.05 1.59
C LEU A 49 -7.43 -9.72 0.53
N ILE A 50 -6.98 -9.40 -0.68
CA ILE A 50 -7.86 -9.07 -1.80
C ILE A 50 -8.72 -10.27 -2.23
N SER A 51 -8.25 -11.50 -2.02
CA SER A 51 -9.03 -12.71 -2.32
C SER A 51 -10.29 -12.86 -1.49
N PHE A 52 -10.39 -12.16 -0.35
CA PHE A 52 -11.60 -12.15 0.49
C PHE A 52 -12.65 -11.12 0.06
N ILE A 53 -12.37 -10.30 -0.96
CA ILE A 53 -13.34 -9.33 -1.44
C ILE A 53 -14.55 -10.07 -2.05
N PRO A 54 -15.78 -9.77 -1.60
CA PRO A 54 -16.97 -10.46 -2.09
C PRO A 54 -17.17 -10.29 -3.60
N TYR A 55 -17.66 -11.35 -4.25
CA TYR A 55 -18.05 -11.30 -5.66
C TYR A 55 -19.05 -10.17 -5.94
N GLY A 56 -18.86 -9.47 -7.06
CA GLY A 56 -19.70 -8.33 -7.45
C GLY A 56 -19.30 -6.99 -6.83
N THR A 57 -18.31 -6.97 -5.92
CA THR A 57 -17.71 -5.71 -5.46
C THR A 57 -17.01 -5.01 -6.61
N THR A 58 -17.30 -3.73 -6.83
CA THR A 58 -16.66 -2.91 -7.88
C THR A 58 -15.98 -1.67 -7.34
N LYS A 59 -16.40 -1.18 -6.17
CA LYS A 59 -15.89 0.03 -5.51
C LYS A 59 -15.28 -0.31 -4.17
N ILE A 60 -14.10 0.24 -3.89
CA ILE A 60 -13.33 -0.01 -2.67
C ILE A 60 -12.83 1.31 -2.10
N LEU A 61 -12.93 1.45 -0.78
CA LEU A 61 -12.22 2.46 0.00
C LEU A 61 -10.99 1.79 0.65
N ASP A 62 -9.78 2.18 0.24
CA ASP A 62 -8.52 1.71 0.84
C ASP A 62 -8.16 2.63 2.02
N VAL A 63 -8.65 2.26 3.22
CA VAL A 63 -8.43 3.01 4.47
C VAL A 63 -7.06 2.67 5.05
N GLY A 64 -6.23 3.68 5.30
CA GLY A 64 -4.84 3.46 5.71
C GLY A 64 -3.99 2.92 4.55
N CYS A 65 -4.22 3.44 3.34
CA CYS A 65 -3.62 2.95 2.09
C CYS A 65 -2.09 3.00 2.03
N GLY A 66 -1.44 3.62 3.02
CA GLY A 66 0.00 3.73 3.07
C GLY A 66 0.55 4.50 1.88
N VAL A 67 1.63 3.96 1.31
CA VAL A 67 2.23 4.44 0.04
C VAL A 67 1.62 3.76 -1.20
N GLY A 68 0.50 3.05 -1.07
CA GLY A 68 -0.32 2.60 -2.19
C GLY A 68 -0.08 1.18 -2.69
N GLY A 69 0.67 0.33 -1.98
CA GLY A 69 0.92 -1.06 -2.40
C GLY A 69 -0.36 -1.87 -2.66
N ASN A 70 -1.32 -1.83 -1.74
CA ASN A 70 -2.61 -2.50 -1.89
C ASN A 70 -3.46 -1.84 -2.98
N THR A 71 -3.57 -0.51 -2.96
CA THR A 71 -4.24 0.27 -4.02
C THR A 71 -3.76 -0.09 -5.42
N LEU A 72 -2.45 -0.24 -5.65
CA LEU A 72 -1.91 -0.65 -6.95
C LEU A 72 -2.39 -2.04 -7.36
N THR A 73 -2.49 -2.96 -6.41
CA THR A 73 -2.98 -4.32 -6.65
C THR A 73 -4.47 -4.32 -6.98
N LEU A 74 -5.25 -3.53 -6.25
CA LEU A 74 -6.68 -3.32 -6.52
C LEU A 74 -6.92 -2.67 -7.89
N MET A 75 -6.14 -1.63 -8.24
CA MET A 75 -6.19 -0.97 -9.54
C MET A 75 -5.87 -1.96 -10.69
N ARG A 76 -4.84 -2.81 -10.53
CA ARG A 76 -4.51 -3.85 -11.53
C ARG A 76 -5.63 -4.88 -11.72
N LYS A 77 -6.47 -5.08 -10.70
CA LYS A 77 -7.66 -5.95 -10.75
C LYS A 77 -8.93 -5.19 -11.16
N GLU A 78 -8.78 -3.97 -11.69
CA GLU A 78 -9.85 -3.13 -12.25
C GLU A 78 -10.92 -2.66 -11.25
N TYR A 79 -10.61 -2.67 -9.95
CA TYR A 79 -11.47 -2.06 -8.95
C TYR A 79 -11.44 -0.53 -9.06
N GLN A 80 -12.59 0.10 -8.78
CA GLN A 80 -12.67 1.54 -8.57
C GLN A 80 -12.28 1.85 -7.12
N VAL A 81 -11.06 2.35 -6.94
CA VAL A 81 -10.49 2.60 -5.61
C VAL A 81 -10.53 4.08 -5.28
N VAL A 82 -10.89 4.41 -4.04
CA VAL A 82 -10.59 5.68 -3.38
C VAL A 82 -9.68 5.36 -2.20
N ALA A 83 -8.61 6.10 -2.03
CA ALA A 83 -7.63 5.86 -0.97
C ALA A 83 -7.73 6.92 0.13
N LEU A 84 -7.44 6.55 1.37
CA LEU A 84 -7.48 7.46 2.52
C LEU A 84 -6.30 7.19 3.46
N SER A 85 -5.58 8.24 3.85
CA SER A 85 -4.56 8.20 4.91
C SER A 85 -4.32 9.62 5.46
N PRO A 86 -4.02 9.79 6.77
CA PRO A 86 -3.80 11.10 7.37
C PRO A 86 -2.37 11.65 7.20
N ASP A 87 -1.49 10.98 6.45
CA ASP A 87 -0.07 11.32 6.32
C ASP A 87 0.25 11.96 4.95
N SER A 88 0.74 13.20 4.96
CA SER A 88 1.03 13.94 3.72
C SER A 88 2.29 13.44 3.00
N TYR A 89 3.25 12.87 3.72
CA TYR A 89 4.43 12.25 3.09
C TYR A 89 3.99 11.01 2.33
N GLN A 90 3.17 10.15 2.95
CA GLN A 90 2.62 8.97 2.31
C GLN A 90 1.73 9.33 1.13
N ARG A 91 0.94 10.40 1.22
CA ARG A 91 0.18 10.94 0.09
C ARG A 91 1.06 11.23 -1.12
N ARG A 92 2.19 11.92 -0.94
CA ARG A 92 3.09 12.24 -2.07
C ARG A 92 3.62 10.96 -2.72
N VAL A 93 4.13 10.02 -1.92
CA VAL A 93 4.67 8.76 -2.43
C VAL A 93 3.56 7.91 -3.09
N PHE A 94 2.36 7.92 -2.51
CA PHE A 94 1.17 7.28 -3.09
C PHE A 94 0.82 7.87 -4.46
N GLU A 95 0.80 9.20 -4.59
CA GLU A 95 0.49 9.89 -5.86
C GLU A 95 1.54 9.55 -6.92
N GLU A 96 2.83 9.49 -6.56
CA GLU A 96 3.91 9.03 -7.44
C GLU A 96 3.70 7.58 -7.89
N ASN A 97 3.46 6.67 -6.94
CA ASN A 97 3.27 5.24 -7.19
C ASN A 97 2.04 4.96 -8.06
N THR A 98 0.93 5.66 -7.82
CA THR A 98 -0.32 5.51 -8.55
C THR A 98 -0.40 6.40 -9.79
N GLN A 99 0.65 7.19 -10.08
CA GLN A 99 0.70 8.17 -11.18
C GLN A 99 -0.47 9.16 -11.14
N GLY A 100 -0.95 9.50 -9.93
CA GLY A 100 -2.10 10.38 -9.72
C GLY A 100 -3.44 9.85 -10.26
N LYS A 101 -3.52 8.56 -10.62
CA LYS A 101 -4.74 7.97 -11.22
C LYS A 101 -5.83 7.64 -10.20
N ILE A 102 -5.47 7.55 -8.91
CA ILE A 102 -6.37 7.13 -7.85
C ILE A 102 -6.69 8.34 -6.94
N PRO A 103 -7.98 8.64 -6.70
CA PRO A 103 -8.36 9.67 -5.74
C PRO A 103 -7.81 9.36 -4.33
N PHE A 104 -7.24 10.38 -3.69
CA PHE A 104 -6.68 10.28 -2.34
C PHE A 104 -7.32 11.31 -1.39
N CYS A 105 -7.82 10.83 -0.26
CA CYS A 105 -8.36 11.64 0.82
C CYS A 105 -7.32 11.76 1.95
N LEU A 106 -6.79 12.98 2.16
CA LEU A 106 -5.90 13.27 3.29
C LEU A 106 -6.73 13.48 4.56
N SER A 107 -7.09 12.38 5.23
CA SER A 107 -7.98 12.38 6.39
C SER A 107 -7.75 11.16 7.27
N THR A 108 -8.17 11.25 8.53
CA THR A 108 -8.49 10.12 9.40
C THR A 108 -9.79 9.44 8.95
N PHE A 109 -9.99 8.19 9.35
CA PHE A 109 -11.26 7.49 9.21
C PHE A 109 -12.07 7.71 10.50
N GLU A 110 -13.22 8.37 10.38
CA GLU A 110 -14.08 8.81 11.50
C GLU A 110 -15.52 8.30 11.33
#